data_AF-L9L8Y4-F1
#
_entry.id   AF-L9L8Y4-F1
#
_cell.length_a   1.000
_cell.length_b   1.000
_cell.length_c   1.000
_cell.angle_alpha   90.00
_cell.angle_beta   90.00
_cell.angle_gamma   90.00
#
_symmetry.space_group_name_H-M   'P 1'
#
loop_
_entity.id
_entity.type
_entity.pdbx_description
1 polymer ?
#
loop_
_entity_poly.entity_id
_entity_poly.type
_entity_poly.pdbx_seq_one_letter_code
_entity_poly.pdbx_strand_id
1 'polypeptide(L)'
;MAPKAKKEAPAPPKAEAKVKALKAKKAVLKGIPQLKKKEILTSSTFQRPKTLGLRRQPKYPQKSAFRRNKLDHYPIIKFPLTTESAMKKIEDNNTLCSL
;
A
#
# COMPACT_ATOMS: atom_id res chain seq x y z
N MET A 1 18.06 -36.45 -28.03
CA MET A 1 17.85 -36.59 -29.49
C MET A 1 17.67 -35.18 -30.06
N ALA A 2 18.72 -34.61 -30.65
CA ALA A 2 18.78 -33.20 -31.05
C ALA A 2 18.24 -33.01 -32.49
N PRO A 3 17.36 -32.04 -32.76
CA PRO A 3 16.95 -31.74 -34.13
C PRO A 3 18.02 -30.88 -34.82
N LYS A 4 18.48 -31.32 -35.99
CA LYS A 4 19.46 -30.61 -36.84
C LYS A 4 18.82 -29.35 -37.44
N ALA A 5 19.41 -28.20 -37.16
CA ALA A 5 19.06 -26.92 -37.78
C ALA A 5 19.53 -26.88 -39.25
N LYS A 6 18.61 -26.58 -40.17
CA LYS A 6 18.90 -26.24 -41.56
C LYS A 6 19.55 -24.85 -41.61
N LYS A 7 20.71 -24.76 -42.28
CA LYS A 7 21.43 -23.50 -42.53
C LYS A 7 20.78 -22.80 -43.73
N GLU A 8 20.12 -21.67 -43.49
CA GLU A 8 19.64 -20.76 -44.55
C GLU A 8 20.79 -19.91 -45.10
N ALA A 9 20.82 -19.71 -46.41
CA ALA A 9 21.85 -18.92 -47.12
C ALA A 9 21.71 -17.41 -46.84
N PRO A 10 22.82 -16.64 -46.78
CA PRO A 10 22.79 -15.21 -46.45
C PRO A 10 22.21 -14.37 -47.60
N ALA A 11 21.28 -13.47 -47.26
CA ALA A 11 20.66 -12.51 -48.18
C ALA A 11 21.69 -11.49 -48.73
N PRO A 12 21.45 -10.87 -49.90
CA PRO A 12 22.41 -9.97 -50.52
C PRO A 12 22.73 -8.75 -49.63
N PRO A 13 24.00 -8.36 -49.49
CA PRO A 13 24.49 -7.37 -48.51
C PRO A 13 23.83 -5.98 -48.64
N LYS A 14 23.27 -5.66 -49.81
CA LYS A 14 22.57 -4.40 -50.09
C LYS A 14 21.21 -4.28 -49.39
N ALA A 15 20.52 -5.39 -49.12
CA ALA A 15 19.24 -5.39 -48.42
C ALA A 15 19.45 -5.16 -46.91
N GLU A 16 20.44 -5.82 -46.32
CA GLU A 16 20.81 -5.64 -44.92
C GLU A 16 21.30 -4.22 -44.60
N ALA A 17 22.07 -3.62 -45.52
CA ALA A 17 22.54 -2.24 -45.38
C ALA A 17 21.40 -1.22 -45.33
N LYS A 18 20.37 -1.39 -46.17
CA LYS A 18 19.18 -0.51 -46.17
C LYS A 18 18.38 -0.67 -44.88
N VAL A 19 18.22 -1.90 -44.37
CA VAL A 19 17.55 -2.15 -43.10
C VAL A 19 18.32 -1.52 -41.93
N LYS A 20 19.64 -1.61 -41.93
CA LYS A 20 20.51 -0.95 -40.93
C LYS A 20 20.39 0.57 -41.00
N ALA A 21 20.39 1.16 -42.19
CA ALA A 21 20.22 2.61 -42.39
C ALA A 21 18.84 3.11 -41.95
N LEU A 22 17.76 2.38 -42.26
CA LEU A 22 16.41 2.72 -41.82
C LEU A 22 16.25 2.59 -40.30
N LYS A 23 16.89 1.59 -39.68
CA LYS A 23 16.95 1.45 -38.22
C LYS A 23 17.74 2.59 -37.57
N ALA A 24 18.86 3.00 -38.17
CA ALA A 24 19.65 4.14 -37.70
C ALA A 24 18.87 5.46 -37.78
N LYS A 25 18.20 5.74 -38.92
CA LYS A 25 17.31 6.92 -39.06
C LYS A 25 16.21 6.93 -38.00
N LYS A 26 15.58 5.79 -37.72
CA LYS A 26 14.54 5.67 -36.69
C LYS A 26 15.09 5.88 -35.26
N ALA A 27 16.31 5.41 -34.97
CA ALA A 27 16.96 5.59 -33.68
C ALA A 27 17.36 7.05 -33.42
N VAL A 28 17.80 7.77 -34.46
CA VAL A 28 18.13 9.21 -34.37
C VAL A 28 16.87 10.05 -34.15
N LEU A 29 15.79 9.80 -34.90
CA LEU A 29 14.56 10.58 -34.81
C LEU A 29 13.81 10.39 -33.48
N LYS A 30 13.73 9.16 -32.97
CA LYS A 30 13.11 8.91 -31.65
C LYS A 30 14.02 9.29 -30.49
N GLY A 31 15.32 9.43 -30.75
CA GLY A 31 16.33 9.54 -29.71
C GLY A 31 16.33 8.32 -28.78
N ILE A 32 17.41 8.15 -28.03
CA ILE A 32 17.33 7.32 -26.82
C ILE A 32 16.59 8.20 -25.81
N PRO A 33 15.46 7.77 -25.20
CA PRO A 33 14.93 8.49 -24.05
C PRO A 33 16.03 8.50 -23.00
N GLN A 34 16.69 9.65 -22.82
CA GLN A 34 17.67 9.82 -21.76
C GLN A 34 16.91 9.63 -20.45
N LEU A 35 17.12 8.48 -19.82
CA LEU A 35 16.33 8.02 -18.69
C LEU A 35 16.52 8.84 -17.41
N LYS A 36 17.29 9.91 -17.42
CA LYS A 36 17.45 10.80 -16.25
C LYS A 36 17.60 12.25 -16.71
N LYS A 37 16.50 12.98 -16.78
CA LYS A 37 16.54 14.44 -16.66
C LYS A 37 17.13 14.77 -15.28
N LYS A 38 18.04 15.74 -15.19
CA LYS A 38 18.54 16.20 -13.89
C LYS A 38 17.38 16.86 -13.14
N GLU A 39 17.10 16.44 -11.91
CA GLU A 39 16.13 17.11 -11.05
C GLU A 39 16.71 18.47 -10.62
N ILE A 40 15.98 19.55 -10.91
CA ILE A 40 16.37 20.91 -10.53
C ILE A 40 15.82 21.16 -9.13
N LEU A 41 16.71 21.34 -8.15
CA LEU A 41 16.36 21.75 -6.81
C LEU A 41 16.21 23.28 -6.78
N THR A 42 15.00 23.78 -6.53
CA THR A 42 14.70 25.21 -6.51
C THR A 42 14.88 25.85 -5.13
N SER A 43 14.91 25.06 -4.05
CA SER A 43 15.12 25.52 -2.68
C SER A 43 16.61 25.54 -2.30
N SER A 44 17.04 26.54 -1.52
CA SER A 44 18.40 26.61 -0.96
C SER A 44 18.63 25.63 0.20
N THR A 45 17.56 25.25 0.90
CA THR A 45 17.61 24.30 2.02
C THR A 45 17.46 22.87 1.52
N PHE A 46 18.35 21.98 1.96
CA PHE A 46 18.24 20.54 1.69
C PHE A 46 17.23 19.88 2.64
N GLN A 47 16.19 19.24 2.09
CA GLN A 47 15.20 18.49 2.86
C GLN A 47 15.45 17.00 2.70
N ARG A 48 15.30 16.25 3.80
CA ARG A 48 15.35 14.79 3.75
C ARG A 48 14.27 14.27 2.79
N PRO A 49 14.60 13.50 1.76
CA PRO A 49 13.62 12.95 0.85
C PRO A 49 12.68 12.00 1.58
N LYS A 50 11.42 11.96 1.14
CA LYS A 50 10.44 11.02 1.70
C LYS A 50 10.82 9.61 1.28
N THR A 51 11.24 8.83 2.26
CA THR A 51 11.54 7.41 2.08
C THR A 51 10.31 6.58 2.40
N LEU A 52 10.19 5.40 1.78
CA LEU A 52 9.14 4.43 2.13
C LEU A 52 9.33 3.97 3.58
N GLY A 53 8.29 4.14 4.40
CA GLY A 53 8.24 3.61 5.77
C GLY A 53 7.44 2.31 5.81
N LEU A 54 8.13 1.17 5.89
CA LEU A 54 7.45 -0.13 6.00
C LEU A 54 6.73 -0.24 7.34
N ARG A 55 5.53 -0.82 7.33
CA ARG A 55 4.84 -1.18 8.57
C ARG A 55 5.61 -2.28 9.29
N ARG A 56 5.58 -2.26 10.63
CA ARG A 56 6.19 -3.31 11.45
C ARG A 56 5.51 -4.65 11.17
N GLN A 57 6.31 -5.66 10.87
CA GLN A 57 5.90 -7.07 10.75
C GLN A 57 6.72 -7.88 11.77
N PRO A 58 6.25 -8.02 13.02
CA PRO A 58 6.97 -8.78 14.02
C PRO A 58 6.95 -10.27 13.66
N LYS A 59 8.07 -10.97 13.88
CA LYS A 59 8.20 -12.42 13.58
C LYS A 59 7.36 -13.29 14.52
N TYR A 60 7.01 -12.77 15.69
CA TYR A 60 6.25 -13.46 16.73
C TYR A 60 5.32 -12.45 17.43
N PRO A 61 4.20 -12.91 18.00
CA PRO A 61 3.30 -12.04 18.76
C PRO A 61 3.97 -11.56 20.06
N GLN A 62 3.80 -10.29 20.43
CA GLN A 62 4.38 -9.74 21.67
C GLN A 62 3.75 -10.31 22.95
N LYS A 63 2.52 -10.82 22.85
CA LYS A 63 1.79 -11.45 23.94
C LYS A 63 1.31 -12.80 23.47
N SER A 64 1.44 -13.80 24.33
CA SER A 64 0.99 -15.17 24.04
C SER A 64 -0.54 -15.26 23.95
N ALA A 65 -1.26 -14.51 24.79
CA ALA A 65 -2.72 -14.52 24.86
C ALA A 65 -3.32 -13.12 24.70
N PHE A 66 -4.51 -13.07 24.12
CA PHE A 66 -5.32 -11.86 24.06
C PHE A 66 -5.84 -11.49 25.46
N ARG A 67 -5.97 -10.19 25.72
CA ARG A 67 -6.56 -9.71 26.97
C ARG A 67 -8.07 -9.93 26.93
N ARG A 68 -8.65 -10.36 28.06
CA ARG A 68 -10.11 -10.34 28.25
C ARG A 68 -10.60 -8.90 28.32
N ASN A 69 -11.80 -8.64 27.79
CA ASN A 69 -12.45 -7.35 27.96
C ASN A 69 -12.79 -7.15 29.45
N LYS A 70 -12.45 -5.99 30.00
CA LYS A 70 -12.76 -5.62 31.39
C LYS A 70 -14.08 -4.85 31.52
N LEU A 71 -14.68 -4.47 30.40
CA LEU A 71 -15.99 -3.81 30.36
C LEU A 71 -17.04 -4.85 30.01
N ASP A 72 -17.30 -5.74 30.97
CA ASP A 72 -18.42 -6.67 30.95
C ASP A 72 -19.70 -6.03 31.51
N HIS A 73 -20.80 -6.78 31.61
CA HIS A 73 -22.11 -6.24 31.96
C HIS A 73 -22.16 -5.62 33.36
N TYR A 74 -21.41 -6.19 34.31
CA TYR A 74 -21.40 -5.78 35.72
C TYR A 74 -20.80 -4.39 35.98
N PRO A 75 -19.65 -4.00 35.39
CA PRO A 75 -19.17 -2.62 35.51
C PRO A 75 -20.02 -1.61 34.73
N ILE A 76 -20.83 -2.05 33.75
CA ILE A 76 -21.74 -1.20 32.97
C ILE A 76 -23.03 -0.89 33.75
N ILE A 77 -23.58 -1.90 34.45
CA ILE A 77 -24.80 -1.76 35.28
C ILE A 77 -24.39 -2.06 36.72
N LYS A 78 -24.13 -1.01 37.51
CA LYS A 78 -23.61 -1.17 38.88
C LYS A 78 -24.73 -1.39 39.88
N PHE A 79 -25.69 -0.47 39.93
CA PHE A 79 -26.83 -0.56 40.84
C PHE A 79 -28.04 0.22 40.31
N PRO A 80 -29.27 -0.22 40.64
CA PRO A 80 -30.47 0.54 40.35
C PRO A 80 -30.54 1.79 41.23
N LEU A 81 -31.01 2.89 40.67
CA LEU A 81 -31.23 4.13 41.40
C LEU A 81 -32.56 4.09 42.14
N THR A 82 -32.52 4.32 43.45
CA THR A 82 -33.68 4.30 44.35
C THR A 82 -34.06 5.69 44.87
N THR A 83 -33.87 6.74 44.06
CA THR A 83 -34.30 8.10 44.39
C THR A 83 -35.80 8.29 44.10
N GLU A 84 -36.47 9.22 44.79
CA GLU A 84 -37.90 9.51 44.56
C GLU A 84 -38.21 9.79 43.08
N SER A 85 -37.33 10.53 42.41
CA SER A 85 -37.44 10.81 40.98
C SER A 85 -37.26 9.59 40.09
N ALA A 86 -36.40 8.64 40.48
CA ALA A 86 -36.22 7.39 39.75
C ALA A 86 -37.42 6.46 39.95
N MET A 87 -37.93 6.35 41.18
CA MET A 87 -39.14 5.59 41.50
C MET A 87 -40.35 6.11 40.73
N LYS A 88 -40.55 7.44 40.69
CA LYS A 88 -41.60 8.06 39.89
C LYS A 88 -41.50 7.71 38.40
N LYS A 89 -40.29 7.65 37.84
CA LYS A 89 -40.08 7.26 36.43
C LYS A 89 -40.34 5.77 36.15
N ILE A 90 -40.21 4.91 37.16
CA ILE A 90 -40.56 3.49 37.03
C ILE A 90 -42.07 3.36 36.87
N GLU A 91 -42.85 4.09 37.67
CA GLU A 91 -44.32 4.03 37.67
C GLU A 91 -44.94 4.75 36.47
N ASP A 92 -44.48 5.97 36.17
CA ASP A 92 -45.10 6.79 35.12
C ASP A 92 -44.75 6.30 33.69
N ASN A 93 -43.52 5.82 33.49
CA ASN A 93 -42.97 5.57 32.14
C ASN A 93 -42.47 4.14 31.90
N ASN A 94 -42.54 3.25 32.89
CA ASN A 94 -41.98 1.89 32.82
C ASN A 94 -40.47 1.85 32.48
N THR A 95 -39.68 2.81 33.01
CA THR A 95 -38.22 2.87 32.77
C THR A 95 -37.41 2.54 34.02
N LEU A 96 -36.45 1.61 33.91
CA LEU A 96 -35.47 1.34 34.97
C LEU A 96 -34.29 2.30 34.87
N CYS A 97 -33.91 2.90 36.00
CA CYS A 97 -32.80 3.82 36.09
C CYS A 97 -31.62 3.14 36.80
N SER A 98 -30.45 3.04 36.15
CA SER A 98 -29.23 2.42 36.70
C SER A 98 -27.99 3.28 36.45
N LEU A 99 -27.00 3.17 37.34
CA LEU A 99 -25.67 3.81 37.25
C LEU A 99 -24.56 2.84 36.84
#